data_AF-A0A960D4W0-F1
#
_entry.id   AF-A0A960D4W0-F1
#
_cell.length_a   1.000
_cell.length_b   1.000
_cell.length_c   1.000
_cell.angle_alpha   90.00
_cell.angle_beta   90.00
_cell.angle_gamma   90.00
#
_symmetry.space_group_name_H-M   'P 1'
#
loop_
_entity.id
_entity.type
_entity.pdbx_description
1 polymer ?
#
loop_
_entity_poly.entity_id
_entity_poly.type
_entity_poly.pdbx_seq_one_letter_code
_entity_poly.pdbx_strand_id
1 'polypeptide(L)' 'MAKKLKPHFEDVQAHYDLSDEFFRLFLDPTQTYSCAYFERDDMTLEEAQLAKIDLALGKLGLQPGMTLLD' A
#
# COMPACT_ATOMS: atom_id res chain seq x y z
N MET A 1 -17.73 -7.03 26.86
CA MET A 1 -17.46 -5.65 26.38
C MET A 1 -16.03 -5.63 25.87
N ALA A 2 -15.82 -5.52 24.56
CA ALA A 2 -14.47 -5.33 24.02
C ALA A 2 -13.91 -4.00 24.53
N LYS A 3 -12.65 -3.97 24.98
CA LYS A 3 -11.99 -2.71 25.34
C LYS A 3 -11.91 -1.83 24.08
N LYS A 4 -12.30 -0.56 24.21
CA LYS A 4 -12.17 0.42 23.14
C LYS A 4 -10.69 0.78 23.01
N LEU A 5 -10.03 0.25 21.98
CA LEU A 5 -8.68 0.68 21.60
C LEU A 5 -8.78 2.04 20.90
N LYS A 6 -7.82 2.91 21.15
CA LYS A 6 -7.72 4.23 20.51
C LYS A 6 -6.62 4.16 19.45
N PRO A 7 -6.86 4.61 18.21
CA PRO A 7 -5.80 4.75 17.21
C PRO A 7 -4.78 5.82 17.61
N HIS A 8 -3.53 5.63 17.21
CA HIS A 8 -2.41 6.54 17.46
C HIS A 8 -2.26 7.55 16.32
N PHE A 9 -3.19 8.51 16.21
CA PHE A 9 -3.21 9.45 15.09
C PHE A 9 -1.96 10.33 15.02
N GLU A 10 -1.51 10.88 16.14
CA GLU A 10 -0.37 11.81 16.18
C GLU A 10 0.91 11.21 15.60
N ASP A 11 1.24 9.97 15.98
CA ASP A 11 2.44 9.26 15.51
C ASP A 11 2.39 8.98 14.00
N VAL A 12 1.21 8.62 13.48
CA VAL A 12 1.01 8.27 12.06
C VAL A 12 1.02 9.54 11.20
N GLN A 13 0.29 10.57 11.61
CA GLN A 13 0.18 11.83 10.87
C GLN A 13 1.52 12.57 10.81
N ALA A 14 2.35 12.48 11.85
CA ALA A 14 3.69 13.07 11.84
C ALA A 14 4.56 12.59 10.66
N HIS A 15 4.29 11.41 10.09
CA HIS A 15 4.97 10.89 8.90
C HIS A 15 4.15 11.09 7.62
N TYR A 16 2.91 10.58 7.57
CA TYR A 16 2.14 10.53 6.32
C TYR A 16 1.47 11.85 5.94
N ASP A 17 1.24 12.77 6.89
CA ASP A 17 0.64 14.09 6.61
C ASP A 17 1.72 15.16 6.34
N LEU A 18 2.97 14.78 6.07
CA LEU A 18 4.05 15.74 5.79
C LEU A 18 3.75 16.61 4.56
N SER A 19 3.45 16.00 3.42
CA SER A 19 2.94 16.63 2.19
C SER A 19 2.86 15.59 1.07
N ASP A 20 1.71 15.50 0.39
CA ASP A 20 1.57 14.64 -0.79
C ASP A 20 2.57 15.00 -1.90
N GLU A 21 2.80 16.29 -2.11
CA GLU A 21 3.76 16.78 -3.11
C GLU A 21 5.19 16.38 -2.77
N PHE A 22 5.54 16.32 -1.48
CA PHE A 22 6.84 15.81 -1.06
C PHE A 22 6.99 14.31 -1.37
N PHE A 23 5.97 13.50 -1.07
CA PHE A 23 6.01 12.06 -1.36
C PHE A 23 6.03 11.74 -2.87
N ARG A 24 5.36 12.54 -3.69
CA ARG A 24 5.39 12.44 -5.16
C ARG A 24 6.77 12.64 -5.77
N LEU A 25 7.73 13.24 -5.05
CA LEU A 25 9.09 13.42 -5.54
C LEU A 25 9.86 12.10 -5.67
N PHE A 26 9.45 11.04 -4.97
CA PHE A 26 10.23 9.80 -4.90
C PHE A 26 9.41 8.51 -4.96
N LEU A 27 8.11 8.54 -4.67
CA LEU A 27 7.25 7.39 -4.91
C LEU A 27 6.97 7.25 -6.42
N ASP A 28 6.58 6.05 -6.84
CA ASP A 28 6.08 5.83 -8.20
C ASP A 28 4.71 6.49 -8.40
N PRO A 29 4.18 6.60 -9.63
CA PRO A 29 2.91 7.28 -9.91
C PRO A 29 1.70 6.74 -9.15
N THR A 30 1.71 5.47 -8.70
CA THR A 30 0.63 4.90 -7.87
C THR A 30 0.65 5.39 -6.43
N GLN A 31 1.73 6.06 -6.00
CA GLN A 31 1.98 6.46 -4.62
C GLN A 31 2.04 5.27 -3.64
N THR A 32 2.40 4.07 -4.13
CA THR A 32 2.47 2.88 -3.28
C THR A 32 3.65 3.00 -2.31
N TYR A 33 3.34 3.14 -1.02
CA TYR A 33 4.36 3.31 0.02
C TYR A 33 4.60 2.04 0.82
N SER A 34 5.03 0.99 0.13
CA SER A 34 5.49 -0.28 0.72
C SER A 34 6.46 -0.97 -0.25
N CYS A 35 7.05 -2.09 0.17
CA CYS A 35 8.02 -2.82 -0.64
C CYS A 35 7.39 -3.30 -1.96
N ALA A 36 8.06 -3.05 -3.09
CA ALA A 36 7.69 -3.54 -4.40
C ALA A 36 8.13 -5.00 -4.62
N TYR A 37 7.59 -5.67 -5.63
CA TYR A 37 7.91 -7.05 -5.99
C TYR A 37 8.38 -7.13 -7.45
N PHE A 38 9.69 -7.25 -7.63
CA PHE A 38 10.33 -7.32 -8.94
C PHE A 38 10.32 -8.78 -9.43
N GLU A 39 9.25 -9.19 -10.11
CA GLU A 39 9.15 -10.52 -10.72
C GLU A 39 10.12 -10.73 -11.88
N ARG A 40 10.50 -9.64 -12.55
CA ARG A 40 11.55 -9.60 -13.56
C ARG A 40 12.56 -8.53 -13.18
N ASP A 41 13.82 -8.79 -13.49
CA ASP A 41 14.93 -7.88 -13.17
C ASP A 41 14.86 -6.54 -13.91
N ASP A 42 14.05 -6.43 -14.97
CA ASP A 42 13.91 -5.25 -15.82
C ASP A 42 12.67 -4.40 -15.53
N MET A 43 11.89 -4.73 -14.51
CA MET A 43 10.69 -3.97 -14.14
C MET A 43 11.03 -2.56 -13.68
N THR A 44 10.22 -1.60 -14.12
CA THR A 44 10.11 -0.29 -13.48
C THR A 44 9.53 -0.43 -12.08
N LEU A 45 9.70 0.60 -11.23
CA LEU A 45 9.14 0.58 -9.88
C LEU A 45 7.60 0.50 -9.91
N GLU A 46 6.95 1.22 -10.82
CA GLU A 46 5.49 1.20 -11.00
C GLU A 46 4.97 -0.21 -11.31
N GLU A 47 5.60 -0.90 -12.27
CA GLU A 47 5.25 -2.29 -12.60
C GLU A 47 5.46 -3.22 -11.41
N ALA A 48 6.57 -3.08 -10.69
CA ALA A 48 6.88 -3.91 -9.53
C ALA A 48 5.93 -3.64 -8.34
N GLN A 49 5.38 -2.43 -8.22
CA GLN A 49 4.36 -2.12 -7.21
C GLN A 49 3.01 -2.77 -7.57
N LEU A 50 2.60 -2.71 -8.84
CA LEU A 50 1.42 -3.41 -9.33
C LEU A 50 1.55 -4.93 -9.16
N ALA A 51 2.69 -5.51 -9.54
CA ALA A 51 2.98 -6.93 -9.34
C ALA A 51 2.89 -7.33 -7.85
N LYS A 52 3.33 -6.46 -6.94
CA LYS A 52 3.20 -6.68 -5.50
C LYS A 52 1.75 -6.65 -5.02
N ILE A 53 0.93 -5.74 -5.54
CA ILE A 53 -0.51 -5.68 -5.24
C ILE A 53 -1.18 -6.98 -5.72
N ASP A 54 -0.90 -7.40 -6.95
CA ASP A 54 -1.40 -8.66 -7.51
C ASP A 54 -0.95 -9.88 -6.68
N LEU A 55 0.31 -9.90 -6.23
CA LEU A 55 0.83 -10.95 -5.36
C LEU A 55 0.08 -11.02 -4.02
N ALA A 56 -0.23 -9.88 -3.40
CA ALA A 56 -0.94 -9.84 -2.14
C ALA A 56 -2.40 -10.30 -2.31
N LEU A 57 -3.10 -9.74 -3.29
CA LEU A 57 -4.51 -10.07 -3.58
C LEU A 57 -4.67 -11.52 -4.08
N GLY A 58 -3.73 -12.03 -4.87
CA GLY A 58 -3.74 -13.39 -5.41
C GLY A 58 -3.70 -14.49 -4.33
N LYS A 59 -3.23 -14.15 -3.13
CA LYS A 59 -3.23 -15.07 -1.97
C LYS A 59 -4.56 -15.13 -1.21
N LEU A 60 -5.46 -14.19 -1.48
CA LEU A 60 -6.74 -14.07 -0.76
C LEU A 60 -7.86 -14.92 -1.37
N GLY A 61 -7.67 -15.44 -2.59
CA GLY A 61 -8.69 -16.26 -3.27
C GLY A 61 -9.99 -15.49 -3.58
N LEU A 62 -9.88 -14.19 -3.84
CA LEU A 62 -11.03 -13.30 -4.07
C LEU A 62 -11.93 -13.81 -5.20
N GLN A 63 -13.24 -13.67 -5.01
CA GLN A 63 -14.27 -14.00 -5.98
C GLN A 63 -15.23 -12.81 -6.19
N PRO A 64 -15.87 -12.68 -7.35
CA PRO A 64 -16.89 -11.66 -7.58
C PRO A 64 -17.98 -11.70 -6.50
N GLY A 65 -18.29 -10.53 -5.92
CA GLY A 65 -19.29 -10.37 -4.86
C GLY A 65 -18.74 -10.40 -3.43
N MET A 66 -17.44 -10.65 -3.24
CA MET A 66 -16.80 -10.50 -1.93
C MET A 66 -16.59 -9.03 -1.56
N THR A 67 -16.59 -8.73 -0.27
CA THR A 67 -16.15 -7.44 0.29
C THR A 67 -14.72 -7.56 0.78
N LEU A 68 -13.82 -6.77 0.21
CA LEU A 68 -12.44 -6.64 0.67
C LEU A 68 -12.35 -5.51 1.72
N LEU A 69 -11.56 -5.74 2.77
CA LEU A 69 -11.14 -4.71 3.73
C LEU A 69 -9.64 -4.49 3.53
N ASP A 70 -9.27 -3.25 3.22
CA ASP A 70 -7.89 -2.77 3.17
C ASP A 70 -7.58 -2.03 4.49
#